data_AF-A0A6J5THM2-F1
#
_entry.id   AF-A0A6J5THM2-F1
#
_cell.length_a   1.000
_cell.length_b   1.000
_cell.length_c   1.000
_cell.angle_alpha   90.00
_cell.angle_beta   90.00
_cell.angle_gamma   90.00
#
_symmetry.space_group_name_H-M   'P 1'
#
loop_
_entity.id
_entity.type
_entity.pdbx_description
1 polymer ?
#
loop_
_entity_poly.entity_id
_entity_poly.type
_entity_poly.pdbx_seq_one_letter_code
_entity_poly.pdbx_strand_id
1 'polypeptide(L)'
;MTIAQYFHKVKSICREISDLDPTAAIVESRIKRISIHGLRPEYRGFVAAVQGKPTQPSLVEFENLLADQEAMVKQMGGVSLKGEEEALYTNKSKGNFKQHVGGGSKRYGDKRKVIKEKEVLG
;
A
#
# COMPACT_ATOMS: atom_id res chain seq x y z
N MET A 1 -18.40 -9.95 -8.40
CA MET A 1 -18.01 -11.03 -9.33
C MET A 1 -16.51 -11.19 -9.25
N THR A 2 -15.99 -12.42 -9.15
CA THR A 2 -14.53 -12.65 -9.13
C THR A 2 -13.91 -12.39 -10.50
N ILE A 3 -12.60 -12.19 -10.55
CA ILE A 3 -11.85 -12.06 -11.81
C ILE A 3 -12.12 -13.26 -12.73
N ALA A 4 -11.99 -14.49 -12.24
CA ALA A 4 -12.21 -15.69 -13.05
C ALA A 4 -13.66 -15.74 -13.62
N GLN A 5 -14.65 -15.40 -12.80
CA GLN A 5 -16.05 -15.34 -13.26
C GLN A 5 -16.27 -14.26 -14.32
N TYR A 6 -15.61 -13.11 -14.17
CA TYR A 6 -15.68 -12.02 -15.15
C TYR A 6 -15.08 -12.45 -16.50
N PHE A 7 -13.87 -13.02 -16.50
CA PHE A 7 -13.22 -13.49 -17.73
C PHE A 7 -14.00 -14.63 -18.39
N HIS A 8 -14.56 -15.55 -17.61
CA HIS A 8 -15.42 -16.61 -18.14
C HIS A 8 -16.62 -16.02 -18.89
N LYS A 9 -17.32 -15.03 -18.31
CA LYS A 9 -18.47 -14.39 -18.97
C LYS A 9 -18.07 -13.65 -20.24
N VAL A 10 -16.97 -12.89 -20.22
CA VAL A 10 -16.48 -12.18 -21.42
C VAL A 10 -16.13 -13.17 -22.53
N LYS A 11 -15.42 -14.25 -22.21
CA LYS A 11 -15.07 -15.31 -23.18
C LYS A 11 -16.31 -16.01 -23.75
N SER A 12 -17.30 -16.32 -22.91
CA SER A 12 -18.57 -16.92 -23.35
C SER A 12 -19.28 -16.02 -24.37
N ILE A 13 -19.47 -14.74 -24.03
CA ILE A 13 -20.14 -13.78 -24.92
C ILE A 13 -19.38 -13.60 -26.23
N CYS A 14 -18.04 -13.51 -26.17
CA CYS A 14 -17.23 -13.34 -27.39
C CYS A 14 -17.31 -14.56 -28.30
N ARG A 15 -17.37 -15.77 -27.71
CA ARG A 15 -17.59 -17.01 -28.44
C ARG A 15 -18.98 -17.05 -29.06
N GLU A 16 -20.02 -16.76 -28.29
CA GLU A 16 -21.40 -16.70 -28.77
C GLU A 16 -21.56 -15.71 -29.95
N ILE A 17 -20.93 -14.53 -29.88
CA ILE A 17 -20.91 -13.58 -31.00
C ILE A 17 -20.20 -14.16 -32.22
N SER A 18 -19.07 -14.84 -32.02
CA SER A 18 -18.31 -15.44 -33.12
C SER A 18 -19.04 -16.62 -33.76
N ASP A 19 -19.85 -17.34 -32.98
CA ASP A 19 -20.70 -18.42 -33.48
C ASP A 19 -21.88 -17.86 -34.29
N LEU A 20 -22.41 -16.67 -33.93
CA LEU A 20 -23.49 -15.98 -34.65
C LEU A 20 -23.01 -15.29 -35.94
N ASP A 21 -21.82 -14.69 -35.93
CA ASP A 21 -21.20 -14.07 -37.11
C ASP A 21 -19.71 -14.43 -37.18
N PRO A 22 -19.36 -15.52 -37.90
CA PRO A 22 -17.97 -15.95 -38.09
C PRO A 22 -17.10 -14.90 -38.80
N THR A 23 -17.70 -14.00 -39.59
CA THR A 23 -16.98 -12.96 -40.34
C THR A 23 -16.52 -11.84 -39.42
N ALA A 24 -17.24 -11.61 -38.32
CA ALA A 24 -16.92 -10.62 -37.29
C ALA A 24 -16.22 -11.22 -36.05
N ALA A 25 -15.64 -12.42 -36.18
CA ALA A 25 -15.04 -13.17 -35.08
C ALA A 25 -14.15 -12.29 -34.18
N ILE A 26 -14.35 -12.43 -32.87
CA ILE A 26 -13.64 -11.63 -31.88
C ILE A 26 -12.33 -12.35 -31.54
N VAL A 27 -11.27 -11.97 -32.23
CA VAL A 27 -9.91 -12.47 -31.98
C VAL A 27 -9.43 -12.13 -30.55
N GLU A 28 -8.48 -12.91 -30.04
CA GLU A 28 -7.97 -12.83 -28.65
C GLU A 28 -7.55 -11.41 -28.25
N SER A 29 -6.93 -10.65 -29.16
CA SER A 29 -6.51 -9.26 -28.89
C SER A 29 -7.70 -8.34 -28.59
N ARG A 30 -8.84 -8.54 -29.26
CA ARG A 30 -10.09 -7.81 -29.00
C ARG A 30 -10.70 -8.25 -27.67
N ILE A 31 -10.70 -9.56 -27.37
CA ILE A 31 -11.15 -10.08 -26.06
C ILE A 31 -10.35 -9.43 -24.93
N LYS A 32 -9.01 -9.42 -25.05
CA LYS A 32 -8.12 -8.81 -24.07
C LYS A 32 -8.41 -7.32 -23.87
N ARG A 33 -8.63 -6.58 -24.96
CA ARG A 33 -9.01 -5.16 -24.90
C ARG A 33 -10.36 -4.95 -24.19
N ILE A 34 -11.37 -5.75 -24.52
CA ILE A 34 -12.69 -5.71 -23.87
C ILE A 34 -12.54 -5.98 -22.37
N SER A 35 -11.81 -7.03 -21.99
CA SER A 35 -11.54 -7.37 -20.60
C SER A 35 -10.85 -6.21 -19.86
N ILE A 36 -9.79 -5.63 -20.44
CA ILE A 36 -9.05 -4.52 -19.81
C ILE A 36 -9.95 -3.31 -19.56
N HIS A 37 -10.78 -2.94 -20.53
CA HIS A 37 -11.65 -1.77 -20.41
C HIS A 37 -12.86 -2.01 -19.50
N GLY A 38 -13.34 -3.25 -19.39
CA GLY A 38 -14.47 -3.60 -18.53
C GLY A 38 -14.08 -3.97 -17.09
N LEU A 39 -12.79 -4.01 -16.75
CA LEU A 39 -12.34 -4.22 -15.37
C LEU A 39 -12.71 -3.03 -14.48
N ARG A 40 -12.91 -3.34 -13.20
CA ARG A 40 -13.17 -2.30 -12.20
C ARG A 40 -11.96 -1.35 -12.05
N PRO A 41 -12.15 -0.07 -11.72
CA PRO A 41 -11.07 0.91 -11.65
C PRO A 41 -9.94 0.57 -10.68
N GLU A 42 -10.16 -0.26 -9.65
CA GLU A 42 -9.14 -0.60 -8.66
C GLU A 42 -7.98 -1.41 -9.27
N TYR A 43 -8.20 -2.08 -10.41
CA TYR A 43 -7.16 -2.82 -11.12
C TYR A 43 -6.31 -1.92 -12.04
N ARG A 44 -6.67 -0.63 -12.26
CA ARG A 44 -5.99 0.24 -13.24
C ARG A 44 -4.48 0.33 -13.04
N GLY A 45 -4.03 0.46 -11.78
CA GLY A 45 -2.61 0.54 -11.46
C GLY A 45 -1.86 -0.76 -11.82
N PHE A 46 -2.47 -1.91 -11.52
CA PHE A 46 -1.91 -3.21 -11.86
C PHE A 46 -1.89 -3.45 -13.37
N VAL A 47 -2.97 -3.11 -14.07
CA VAL A 47 -3.04 -3.20 -15.53
C VAL A 47 -1.92 -2.37 -16.17
N ALA A 48 -1.70 -1.13 -15.71
CA ALA A 48 -0.61 -0.29 -16.22
C ALA A 48 0.78 -0.93 -15.99
N ALA A 49 1.01 -1.49 -14.80
CA ALA A 49 2.26 -2.19 -14.49
C ALA A 49 2.46 -3.45 -15.36
N VAL A 50 1.40 -4.20 -15.64
CA VAL A 50 1.46 -5.38 -16.52
C VAL A 50 1.70 -4.98 -17.98
N GLN A 51 1.11 -3.87 -18.43
CA GLN A 51 1.30 -3.33 -19.79
C GLN A 51 2.70 -2.77 -20.03
N GLY A 52 3.39 -2.28 -19.00
CA GLY A 52 4.75 -1.76 -19.10
C GLY A 52 5.85 -2.83 -19.24
N LYS A 53 5.51 -4.12 -19.21
CA LYS A 53 6.49 -5.22 -19.34
C LYS A 53 6.98 -5.38 -20.79
N PRO A 54 8.25 -5.74 -21.02
CA PRO A 54 8.79 -5.96 -22.38
C PRO A 54 8.03 -7.03 -23.17
N THR A 55 7.68 -8.13 -22.48
CA THR A 55 6.88 -9.20 -23.04
C THR A 55 5.44 -9.04 -22.56
N GLN A 56 4.52 -8.92 -23.51
CA GLN A 56 3.11 -8.79 -23.18
C GLN A 56 2.53 -10.19 -22.84
N PRO A 57 1.82 -10.35 -21.71
CA PRO A 57 1.21 -11.62 -21.37
C PRO A 57 0.10 -11.99 -22.35
N SER A 58 -0.09 -13.28 -22.61
CA SER A 58 -1.29 -13.81 -23.28
C SER A 58 -2.57 -13.50 -22.49
N LEU A 59 -3.75 -13.72 -23.09
CA LEU A 59 -5.01 -13.50 -22.38
C LEU A 59 -5.11 -14.36 -21.10
N VAL A 60 -4.66 -15.61 -21.19
CA VAL A 60 -4.69 -16.58 -20.07
C VAL A 60 -3.73 -16.15 -18.96
N GLU A 61 -2.50 -15.77 -19.31
CA GLU A 61 -1.54 -15.26 -18.32
C GLU A 61 -2.04 -13.98 -17.65
N PHE A 62 -2.66 -13.09 -18.42
CA PHE A 62 -3.22 -11.85 -17.89
C PHE A 62 -4.36 -12.10 -16.89
N GLU A 63 -5.24 -13.06 -17.17
CA GLU A 63 -6.30 -13.50 -16.26
C GLU A 63 -5.73 -14.08 -14.96
N ASN A 64 -4.74 -14.97 -15.07
CA ASN A 64 -4.09 -15.58 -13.90
C ASN A 64 -3.44 -14.52 -13.01
N LEU A 65 -2.71 -13.56 -13.60
CA LEU A 65 -2.10 -12.44 -12.87
C LEU A 65 -3.13 -11.61 -12.09
N LEU A 66 -4.31 -11.37 -12.67
CA LEU A 66 -5.39 -10.65 -12.01
C LEU A 66 -6.05 -11.49 -10.91
N ALA A 67 -6.18 -12.80 -11.11
CA ALA A 67 -6.71 -13.73 -10.12
C ALA A 67 -5.78 -13.83 -8.91
N ASP A 68 -4.46 -13.92 -9.14
CA ASP A 68 -3.44 -13.91 -8.10
C ASP A 68 -3.47 -12.60 -7.30
N GLN A 69 -3.60 -11.46 -7.99
CA GLN A 69 -3.79 -10.18 -7.33
C GLN A 69 -5.07 -10.14 -6.48
N GLU A 70 -6.20 -10.64 -7.01
CA GLU A 70 -7.45 -10.71 -6.27
C GLU A 70 -7.30 -11.58 -5.00
N ALA A 71 -6.59 -12.71 -5.09
CA ALA A 71 -6.33 -13.60 -3.97
C ALA A 71 -5.46 -12.92 -2.90
N MET A 72 -4.36 -12.27 -3.30
CA MET A 72 -3.47 -11.55 -2.38
C MET A 72 -4.19 -10.42 -1.65
N VAL A 73 -5.01 -9.63 -2.35
CA VAL A 73 -5.78 -8.54 -1.75
C VAL A 73 -6.83 -9.08 -0.77
N LYS A 74 -7.50 -10.19 -1.09
CA LYS A 74 -8.43 -10.86 -0.16
C LYS A 74 -7.74 -11.35 1.10
N GLN A 75 -6.53 -11.88 0.98
CA GLN A 75 -5.74 -12.31 2.15
C GLN A 75 -5.28 -11.11 2.99
N MET A 76 -4.77 -10.04 2.36
CA MET A 76 -4.32 -8.83 3.07
C MET A 76 -5.47 -8.06 3.74
N GLY A 77 -6.68 -8.07 3.16
CA GLY A 77 -7.87 -7.48 3.79
C GLY A 77 -8.42 -8.28 4.98
N GLY A 78 -7.98 -9.53 5.15
CA GLY A 78 -8.32 -10.40 6.28
C GLY A 78 -7.24 -10.48 7.37
N VAL A 79 -6.04 -9.98 7.11
CA VAL A 79 -4.98 -9.87 8.14
C VAL A 79 -5.33 -8.68 9.03
N SER A 80 -6.13 -8.92 10.07
CA SER A 80 -6.00 -8.12 11.29
C SER A 80 -4.63 -8.46 11.86
N LEU A 81 -3.72 -7.49 11.87
CA LEU A 81 -2.55 -7.53 12.74
C LEU A 81 -3.08 -7.49 14.17
N LYS A 82 -3.56 -8.63 14.67
CA LYS A 82 -3.91 -8.78 16.07
C LYS A 82 -2.59 -8.93 16.83
N GLY A 83 -1.99 -7.77 17.11
CA GLY A 83 -0.97 -7.49 18.11
C GLY A 83 -0.02 -8.62 18.43
N GLU A 84 1.02 -8.78 17.62
CA GLU A 84 2.30 -9.28 18.10
C GLU A 84 3.25 -8.08 18.13
N GLU A 85 2.96 -7.16 19.06
CA GLU A 85 3.96 -6.24 19.57
C GLU A 85 4.94 -7.09 20.38
N GLU A 86 6.00 -7.58 19.74
CA GLU A 86 7.21 -8.00 20.44
C GLU A 86 7.85 -6.78 21.11
N ALA A 87 7.27 -6.29 22.21
CA ALA A 87 7.97 -5.49 23.20
C ALA A 87 8.73 -6.43 24.14
N LEU A 88 9.69 -7.17 23.59
CA LEU A 88 10.74 -7.77 24.39
C LEU A 88 11.63 -6.61 24.89
N TYR A 89 11.65 -6.45 26.22
CA TYR A 89 12.56 -5.63 27.02
C TYR A 89 12.09 -4.23 27.44
N THR A 90 11.05 -4.17 28.28
CA THR A 90 11.03 -3.16 29.36
C THR A 90 11.39 -3.84 30.68
N ASN A 91 12.69 -3.92 30.98
CA ASN A 91 13.11 -4.21 32.35
C ASN A 91 12.71 -3.04 33.25
N LYS A 92 11.82 -3.32 34.20
CA LYS A 92 11.37 -2.40 35.24
C LYS A 92 12.50 -2.22 36.27
N SER A 93 13.22 -1.11 36.25
CA SER A 93 13.84 -0.59 37.49
C SER A 93 12.98 0.53 38.05
N LYS A 94 12.06 0.14 38.93
CA LYS A 94 11.21 1.01 39.75
C LYS A 94 12.10 1.78 40.75
N GLY A 95 12.66 2.91 40.32
CA GLY A 95 13.42 3.83 41.17
C GLY A 95 12.48 4.71 41.99
N ASN A 96 12.15 4.28 43.20
CA ASN A 96 11.49 5.13 44.19
C ASN A 96 12.48 6.20 44.69
N PHE A 97 12.48 7.40 44.11
CA PHE A 97 13.09 8.55 44.77
C PHE A 97 12.02 9.30 45.57
N LYS A 98 11.85 8.84 46.82
CA LYS A 98 11.17 9.59 47.87
C LYS A 98 12.24 10.43 48.57
N GLN A 99 12.33 11.71 48.26
CA GLN A 99 13.03 12.68 49.12
C GLN A 99 12.01 13.68 49.65
N HIS A 100 11.68 13.49 50.93
CA HIS A 100 10.92 14.42 51.75
C HIS A 100 11.84 14.85 52.89
N VAL A 101 12.53 15.98 52.73
CA VAL A 101 13.11 16.88 53.75
C VAL A 101 13.38 18.17 52.96
N GLY A 102 12.95 19.38 53.28
CA GLY A 102 12.37 19.96 54.47
C GLY A 102 12.85 21.42 54.50
N GLY A 103 11.94 22.37 54.31
CA GLY A 103 12.06 23.77 54.80
C GLY A 103 13.08 24.74 54.17
N GLY A 104 12.56 25.87 53.65
CA GLY A 104 13.08 27.18 54.08
C GLY A 104 13.63 28.15 53.02
N SER A 105 12.86 29.23 52.78
CA SER A 105 13.27 30.67 52.69
C SER A 105 14.28 31.12 51.61
N LYS A 106 13.95 31.90 50.56
CA LYS A 106 13.55 33.34 50.41
C LYS A 106 14.68 34.27 49.91
N ARG A 107 14.57 34.63 48.61
CA ARG A 107 14.81 35.92 47.88
C ARG A 107 16.12 36.76 48.00
N TYR A 108 16.56 37.20 46.81
CA TYR A 108 16.89 38.57 46.32
C TYR A 108 18.36 39.01 46.10
N GLY A 109 18.57 39.77 44.99
CA GLY A 109 19.78 40.56 44.61
C GLY A 109 20.68 39.86 43.59
N ASP A 110 21.26 40.45 42.54
CA ASP A 110 21.60 41.85 42.23
C ASP A 110 21.87 41.98 40.70
N LYS A 111 21.67 43.18 40.15
CA LYS A 111 21.89 43.56 38.73
C LYS A 111 23.33 44.01 38.52
N ARG A 112 23.94 43.78 37.35
CA ARG A 112 24.77 44.81 36.66
C ARG A 112 25.12 44.45 35.21
N LYS A 113 25.32 45.53 34.45
CA LYS A 113 25.36 45.72 32.99
C LYS A 113 26.76 45.52 32.38
N VAL A 114 26.79 44.99 31.15
CA VAL A 114 27.47 45.43 29.88
C VAL A 114 28.97 45.81 29.98
N ILE A 115 29.86 45.34 29.09
CA ILE A 115 30.32 46.05 27.87
C ILE A 115 31.38 45.20 27.11
N LYS A 116 31.28 45.20 25.76
CA LYS A 116 32.25 45.06 24.63
C LYS A 116 33.52 44.19 24.81
N GLU A 117 33.91 43.39 23.82
CA GLU A 117 34.75 43.88 22.71
C GLU A 117 34.66 43.02 21.43
N LYS A 118 34.78 43.71 20.29
CA LYS A 118 34.99 43.18 18.94
C LYS A 118 36.50 42.99 18.71
N GLU A 119 36.82 42.37 17.56
CA GLU A 119 38.11 42.35 16.85
C GLU A 119 39.06 41.21 17.26
N VAL A 120 39.82 40.53 16.38
CA VAL A 120 40.07 40.63 14.93
C VAL A 120 40.99 39.45 14.50
N LEU A 121 40.86 39.07 13.21
CA LEU A 121 41.83 38.41 12.30
C LEU A 121 42.39 37.00 12.58
N GLY A 122 42.40 36.23 11.50
CA GLY A 122 43.05 34.94 11.26
C GLY A 122 42.53 34.36 9.96
#